data_AF-A0A7R9ZGC9-F1
#
_entry.id   AF-A0A7R9ZGC9-F1
#
_cell.length_a   1.000
_cell.length_b   1.000
_cell.length_c   1.000
_cell.angle_alpha   90.00
_cell.angle_beta   90.00
_cell.angle_gamma   90.00
#
_symmetry.space_group_name_H-M   'P 1'
#
loop_
_entity.id
_entity.type
_entity.pdbx_description
1 polymer ?
#
loop_
_entity_poly.entity_id
_entity_poly.type
_entity_poly.pdbx_seq_one_letter_code
_entity_poly.pdbx_strand_id
1 'polypeptide(L)'
;SELNDDAALKFTKNFYLALIDGYTIQAAFEKGKQAVSKRFDDTEVDKFVLLPQNGEHNIHLFDAEVLDMEEEILGDELEPFIPVPPKSFIGREVDMYCLLQKVISERLVTLIGTKGVGCSSMASALSHYIRERRN
;
A
#
# COMPACT_ATOMS: atom_id res chain seq x y z
N SER A 1 6.48 20.42 2.92
CA SER A 1 7.29 19.24 3.28
C SER A 1 6.53 17.95 2.99
N GLU A 2 5.30 17.76 3.49
CA GLU A 2 4.51 16.53 3.27
C GLU A 2 4.21 16.17 1.80
N LEU A 3 4.08 17.17 0.90
CA LEU A 3 3.82 16.91 -0.53
C LEU A 3 5.02 16.27 -1.25
N ASN A 4 6.25 16.61 -0.86
CA ASN A 4 7.46 15.97 -1.41
C ASN A 4 7.54 14.50 -0.96
N ASP A 5 7.12 14.19 0.27
CA ASP A 5 7.16 12.83 0.80
C ASP A 5 6.17 11.92 0.06
N ASP A 6 5.00 12.42 -0.34
CA ASP A 6 4.04 11.66 -1.14
C ASP A 6 4.53 11.39 -2.58
N ALA A 7 5.23 12.36 -3.20
CA ALA A 7 5.85 12.17 -4.51
C ALA A 7 6.98 11.13 -4.44
N ALA A 8 7.87 11.25 -3.45
CA ALA A 8 8.96 10.31 -3.22
C ALA A 8 8.45 8.89 -2.94
N LEU A 9 7.40 8.75 -2.13
CA LEU A 9 6.79 7.45 -1.83
C LEU A 9 6.19 6.81 -3.08
N LYS A 10 5.47 7.58 -3.91
CA LYS A 10 4.91 7.08 -5.17
C LYS A 10 6.00 6.65 -6.14
N PHE A 11 7.04 7.47 -6.31
CA PHE A 11 8.17 7.15 -7.16
C PHE A 11 8.82 5.84 -6.69
N THR A 12 9.21 5.79 -5.41
CA THR A 12 9.89 4.64 -4.79
C THR A 12 9.10 3.35 -4.99
N LYS A 13 7.80 3.37 -4.70
CA LYS A 13 6.94 2.20 -4.86
C LYS A 13 6.94 1.67 -6.30
N ASN A 14 6.73 2.54 -7.29
CA ASN A 14 6.60 2.11 -8.69
C ASN A 14 7.96 1.77 -9.31
N PHE A 15 9.02 2.48 -8.91
CA PHE A 15 10.39 2.19 -9.32
C PHE A 15 10.80 0.78 -8.88
N TYR A 16 10.66 0.44 -7.59
CA TYR A 16 11.06 -0.88 -7.10
C TYR A 16 10.16 -2.01 -7.60
N LEU A 17 8.86 -1.80 -7.75
CA LEU A 17 7.99 -2.80 -8.38
C LEU A 17 8.45 -3.11 -9.81
N ALA A 18 8.73 -2.09 -10.62
CA ALA A 18 9.22 -2.30 -11.96
C ALA A 18 10.58 -3.03 -12.00
N LEU A 19 11.49 -2.74 -11.07
CA LEU A 19 12.74 -3.50 -10.99
C LEU A 19 12.48 -4.98 -10.67
N ILE A 20 11.58 -5.28 -9.72
CA ILE A 20 11.20 -6.65 -9.35
C ILE A 20 10.52 -7.38 -10.51
N ASP A 21 9.70 -6.68 -11.29
CA ASP A 21 9.05 -7.20 -12.51
C ASP A 21 10.06 -7.43 -13.68
N GLY A 22 11.36 -7.24 -13.43
CA GLY A 22 12.41 -7.48 -14.42
C GLY A 22 12.60 -6.37 -15.44
N TYR A 23 12.09 -5.15 -15.20
CA TYR A 23 12.43 -4.02 -16.06
C TYR A 23 13.88 -3.57 -15.86
N THR A 24 14.46 -2.98 -16.91
CA THR A 24 15.76 -2.31 -16.79
C THR A 24 15.68 -1.12 -15.84
N ILE A 25 16.82 -0.69 -15.29
CA ILE A 25 16.88 0.49 -14.41
C ILE A 25 16.25 1.72 -15.10
N GLN A 26 16.53 1.92 -16.38
CA GLN A 26 15.96 3.01 -17.18
C GLN A 26 14.44 2.90 -17.29
N ALA A 27 13.90 1.72 -17.62
CA ALA A 27 12.46 1.54 -17.76
C ALA A 27 11.72 1.64 -16.42
N ALA A 28 12.32 1.15 -15.34
CA ALA A 28 11.81 1.30 -13.98
C ALA A 28 11.78 2.77 -13.55
N PHE A 29 12.82 3.53 -13.87
CA PHE A 29 12.90 4.97 -13.60
C PHE A 29 11.77 5.73 -14.29
N GLU A 30 11.51 5.45 -15.56
CA GLU A 30 10.40 6.05 -16.31
C GLU A 30 9.03 5.71 -15.71
N LYS A 31 8.82 4.45 -15.30
CA LYS A 31 7.58 4.05 -14.58
C LYS A 31 7.41 4.82 -13.27
N GLY A 32 8.50 5.03 -12.54
CA GLY A 32 8.53 5.88 -11.35
C GLY A 32 8.09 7.31 -11.67
N LYS A 33 8.67 7.96 -12.68
CA LYS A 33 8.29 9.32 -13.13
C LYS A 33 6.84 9.40 -13.61
N GLN A 34 6.37 8.41 -14.39
CA GLN A 34 4.99 8.33 -14.84
C GLN A 34 3.99 8.20 -13.68
N ALA A 35 4.34 7.49 -12.61
CA ALA A 35 3.48 7.38 -11.45
C ALA A 35 3.36 8.70 -10.67
N VAL A 36 4.42 9.52 -10.67
CA VAL A 36 4.42 10.86 -10.08
C VAL A 36 3.62 11.82 -10.97
N SER A 37 3.81 11.82 -12.29
CA SER A 37 3.12 12.75 -13.21
C SER A 37 1.61 12.60 -13.24
N LYS A 38 1.06 11.44 -12.82
CA LYS A 38 -0.39 11.25 -12.65
C LYS A 38 -1.02 12.17 -11.60
N ARG A 39 -0.25 12.69 -10.64
CA ARG A 39 -0.79 13.47 -9.51
C ARG A 39 0.02 14.75 -9.22
N PHE A 40 1.19 14.91 -9.81
CA PHE A 40 2.05 16.08 -9.61
C PHE A 40 2.42 16.71 -10.95
N ASP A 41 2.82 17.98 -10.90
CA ASP A 41 3.27 18.72 -12.08
C ASP A 41 4.70 18.34 -12.51
N ASP A 42 5.10 18.84 -13.67
CA ASP A 42 6.42 18.56 -14.25
C ASP A 42 7.56 19.05 -13.35
N THR A 43 7.35 20.12 -12.56
CA THR A 43 8.37 20.66 -11.66
C THR A 43 8.70 19.69 -10.51
N GLU A 44 7.72 18.93 -10.05
CA GLU A 44 7.93 17.86 -9.07
C GLU A 44 8.60 16.64 -9.71
N VAL A 45 8.18 16.28 -10.92
CA VAL A 45 8.69 15.13 -11.68
C VAL A 45 10.17 15.31 -12.07
N ASP A 46 10.61 16.55 -12.33
CA ASP A 46 11.99 16.87 -12.72
C ASP A 46 13.00 16.84 -11.57
N LYS A 47 12.53 16.71 -10.31
CA LYS A 47 13.40 16.47 -9.15
C LYS A 47 14.02 15.08 -9.16
N PHE A 48 13.41 14.13 -9.86
CA PHE A 48 13.90 12.77 -9.97
C PHE A 48 14.96 12.70 -11.06
N VAL A 49 16.17 12.30 -10.68
CA VAL A 49 17.33 12.20 -11.58
C VAL A 49 17.96 10.83 -11.44
N LEU A 50 18.23 10.18 -12.57
CA LEU A 50 18.94 8.92 -12.62
C LEU A 50 20.45 9.17 -12.70
N LEU A 51 21.21 8.57 -11.79
CA LEU A 51 22.65 8.78 -11.67
C LEU A 51 23.42 7.45 -11.86
N PRO A 52 24.62 7.48 -12.44
CA PRO A 52 25.26 8.63 -13.09
C PRO A 52 24.56 8.98 -14.41
N GLN A 53 24.64 10.25 -14.84
CA GLN A 53 23.95 10.72 -16.06
C GLN A 53 24.36 9.95 -17.33
N ASN A 54 25.59 9.44 -17.37
CA ASN A 54 26.15 8.65 -18.48
C ASN A 54 26.36 7.17 -18.08
N GLY A 55 25.59 6.68 -17.11
CA GLY A 55 25.63 5.29 -16.68
C GLY A 55 24.92 4.35 -17.64
N GLU A 56 25.29 3.07 -17.60
CA GLU A 56 24.55 2.03 -18.30
C GLU A 56 23.29 1.67 -17.50
N HIS A 57 22.14 2.22 -17.91
CA HIS A 57 20.85 2.02 -17.23
C HIS A 57 19.92 1.04 -17.92
N ASN A 58 20.30 0.53 -19.10
CA ASN A 58 19.55 -0.52 -19.81
C ASN A 58 19.91 -1.93 -19.34
N ILE A 59 20.34 -2.07 -18.09
CA ILE A 59 20.62 -3.34 -17.43
C ILE A 59 19.45 -3.71 -16.51
N HIS A 60 19.24 -5.01 -16.35
CA HIS A 60 18.33 -5.55 -15.34
C HIS A 60 19.06 -5.58 -14.00
N LEU A 61 18.48 -4.97 -12.96
CA LEU A 61 19.10 -4.97 -11.62
C LEU A 61 18.87 -6.29 -10.89
N PHE A 62 17.70 -6.87 -11.09
CA PHE A 62 17.33 -8.16 -10.53
C PHE A 62 17.16 -9.14 -11.68
N ASP A 63 17.74 -10.33 -11.53
CA ASP A 63 17.39 -11.49 -12.33
C ASP A 63 15.99 -11.91 -11.89
N ALA A 64 14.98 -11.22 -12.43
CA ALA A 64 13.60 -11.61 -12.23
C ALA A 64 13.42 -12.94 -12.96
N GLU A 65 13.35 -14.04 -12.20
CA GLU A 65 12.54 -15.16 -12.68
C GLU A 65 11.19 -14.54 -13.04
N VAL A 66 10.74 -14.79 -14.27
CA VAL A 66 9.38 -14.45 -14.66
C VAL A 66 8.51 -15.24 -13.70
N LEU A 67 8.13 -14.60 -12.60
CA LEU A 67 6.91 -14.95 -11.93
C LEU A 67 5.91 -14.65 -13.04
N ASP A 68 5.43 -15.71 -13.67
CA ASP A 68 4.11 -15.69 -14.27
C ASP A 68 3.20 -15.23 -13.13
N MET A 69 3.09 -13.91 -12.98
CA MET A 69 1.87 -13.28 -12.57
C MET A 69 0.90 -13.57 -13.71
N GLU A 70 0.57 -14.85 -13.91
CA GLU A 70 -0.82 -15.19 -14.08
C GLU A 70 -1.49 -14.36 -13.01
N GLU A 71 -2.19 -13.33 -13.47
CA GLU A 71 -3.20 -12.64 -12.72
C GLU A 71 -4.09 -13.78 -12.23
N GLU A 72 -3.74 -14.34 -11.06
CA GLU A 72 -4.36 -15.51 -10.51
C GLU A 72 -5.74 -15.00 -10.19
N ILE A 73 -6.66 -15.19 -11.13
CA ILE A 73 -8.08 -15.14 -10.90
C ILE A 73 -8.29 -16.34 -9.98
N LEU A 74 -7.95 -16.13 -8.72
CA LEU A 74 -8.07 -17.09 -7.65
C LEU A 74 -9.55 -17.48 -7.66
N GLY A 75 -9.81 -18.70 -8.08
CA GLY A 75 -11.15 -19.21 -8.23
C GLY A 75 -11.92 -19.06 -6.93
N ASP A 76 -13.00 -18.28 -6.98
CA ASP A 76 -14.28 -18.42 -6.28
C ASP A 76 -14.35 -19.10 -4.89
N GLU A 77 -13.34 -18.92 -4.03
CA GLU A 77 -13.58 -18.71 -2.61
C GLU A 77 -13.46 -17.21 -2.40
N LEU A 78 -14.61 -16.53 -2.26
CA LEU A 78 -14.63 -15.14 -1.82
C LEU A 78 -13.96 -15.08 -0.44
N GLU A 79 -12.65 -14.85 -0.42
CA GLU A 79 -11.90 -14.35 0.73
C GLU A 79 -12.81 -13.31 1.40
N PRO A 80 -13.17 -13.49 2.68
CA PRO A 80 -14.13 -12.61 3.33
C PRO A 80 -13.68 -11.18 3.10
N PHE A 81 -14.57 -10.33 2.58
CA PHE A 81 -14.28 -8.95 2.23
C PHE A 81 -13.96 -8.15 3.50
N ILE A 82 -12.73 -8.27 3.99
CA ILE A 82 -12.22 -7.51 5.11
C ILE A 82 -11.69 -6.20 4.52
N PRO A 83 -12.13 -5.04 5.04
CA PRO A 83 -11.70 -3.74 4.54
C PRO A 83 -10.18 -3.59 4.61
N VAL A 84 -9.60 -2.75 3.74
CA VAL A 84 -8.15 -2.51 3.72
C VAL A 84 -7.65 -2.05 5.11
N PRO A 85 -6.56 -2.62 5.64
CA PRO A 85 -6.04 -2.23 6.93
C PRO A 85 -5.56 -0.77 6.89
N PRO A 86 -5.81 0.01 7.94
CA PRO A 86 -5.32 1.38 8.04
C PRO A 86 -3.78 1.43 8.09
N LYS A 87 -3.15 2.27 7.27
CA LYS A 87 -1.68 2.34 7.11
C LYS A 87 -0.90 2.75 8.37
N SER A 88 -1.53 3.46 9.31
CA SER A 88 -0.88 3.99 10.51
C SER A 88 -1.87 4.05 11.67
N PHE A 89 -2.29 2.87 12.14
CA PHE A 89 -3.26 2.75 13.23
C PHE A 89 -2.54 2.43 14.55
N ILE A 90 -2.43 3.44 15.43
CA ILE A 90 -1.65 3.40 16.67
C ILE A 90 -2.43 4.11 17.78
N GLY A 91 -2.24 3.72 19.04
CA GLY A 91 -2.75 4.44 20.21
C GLY A 91 -4.24 4.21 20.48
N ARG A 92 -4.80 3.16 19.89
CA ARG A 92 -6.22 2.77 19.98
C ARG A 92 -6.39 1.34 20.47
N GLU A 93 -5.37 0.80 21.13
CA GLU A 93 -5.30 -0.60 21.58
C GLU A 93 -6.36 -0.88 22.65
N VAL A 94 -6.55 0.06 23.59
CA VAL A 94 -7.58 -0.05 24.65
C VAL A 94 -8.99 -0.03 24.05
N ASP A 95 -9.25 0.89 23.12
CA ASP A 95 -10.53 1.00 22.42
C ASP A 95 -10.81 -0.27 21.60
N MET A 96 -9.80 -0.80 20.92
CA MET A 96 -9.89 -2.03 20.15
C MET A 96 -10.17 -3.24 21.05
N TYR A 97 -9.55 -3.31 22.23
CA TYR A 97 -9.84 -4.34 23.23
C TYR A 97 -11.28 -4.25 23.75
N CYS A 98 -11.74 -3.05 24.12
CA CYS A 98 -13.13 -2.84 24.55
C CYS A 98 -14.13 -3.24 23.46
N LEU A 99 -13.85 -2.87 22.22
CA LEU A 99 -14.69 -3.22 21.07
C LEU A 99 -14.68 -4.73 20.80
N LEU A 100 -13.52 -5.40 20.89
CA LEU A 100 -13.40 -6.85 20.74
C LEU A 100 -14.26 -7.59 21.76
N GLN A 101 -14.19 -7.20 23.03
CA GLN A 101 -15.00 -7.80 24.09
C GLN A 101 -16.50 -7.70 23.75
N LYS A 102 -16.93 -6.54 23.26
CA LYS A 102 -18.30 -6.31 22.81
C LYS A 102 -18.71 -7.17 21.62
N VAL A 103 -17.86 -7.25 20.61
CA VAL A 103 -18.12 -8.10 19.42
C VAL A 103 -18.22 -9.58 19.79
N ILE A 104 -17.50 -10.04 20.81
CA ILE A 104 -17.58 -11.43 21.29
C ILE A 104 -18.88 -11.66 22.08
N SER A 105 -19.31 -10.69 22.91
CA SER A 105 -20.48 -10.86 23.78
C SER A 105 -21.82 -10.55 23.10
N GLU A 106 -21.83 -9.72 22.07
CA GLU A 106 -23.06 -9.23 21.44
C GLU A 106 -23.11 -9.51 19.94
N ARG A 107 -24.31 -9.84 19.44
CA ARG A 107 -24.56 -10.10 18.02
C ARG A 107 -24.43 -8.84 17.14
N LEU A 108 -24.62 -7.65 17.71
CA LEU A 108 -24.59 -6.38 17.00
C LEU A 108 -23.94 -5.32 17.89
N VAL A 109 -22.92 -4.66 17.36
CA VAL A 109 -22.21 -3.57 18.03
C VAL A 109 -22.24 -2.34 17.14
N THR A 110 -22.57 -1.18 17.72
CA THR A 110 -22.63 0.11 17.02
C THR A 110 -21.47 0.99 17.46
N LEU A 111 -20.64 1.42 16.51
CA LEU A 111 -19.57 2.40 16.73
C LEU A 111 -20.06 3.81 16.42
N ILE A 112 -20.08 4.68 17.42
CA ILE A 112 -20.51 6.07 17.28
C ILE A 112 -19.32 6.99 17.54
N GLY A 113 -19.13 7.98 16.68
CA GLY A 113 -18.08 8.98 16.81
C GLY A 113 -18.28 10.14 15.84
N THR A 114 -17.57 11.23 16.07
CA THR A 114 -17.60 12.40 15.17
C THR A 114 -16.97 12.05 13.83
N LYS A 115 -17.38 12.77 12.77
CA LYS A 115 -16.82 12.56 11.42
C LYS A 115 -15.30 12.71 11.47
N GLY A 116 -14.58 11.71 10.96
CA GLY A 116 -13.11 11.72 10.90
C GLY A 116 -12.40 11.17 12.13
N VAL A 117 -13.09 10.78 13.21
CA VAL A 117 -12.46 10.20 14.42
C VAL A 117 -11.88 8.80 14.21
N GLY A 118 -12.04 8.22 13.02
CA GLY A 118 -11.48 6.92 12.67
C GLY A 118 -12.32 5.72 13.05
N CYS A 119 -13.65 5.84 13.19
CA CYS A 119 -14.53 4.69 13.46
C CYS A 119 -14.40 3.58 12.39
N SER A 120 -14.36 3.94 11.10
CA SER A 120 -14.15 2.98 10.01
C SER A 120 -12.77 2.32 10.09
N SER A 121 -11.74 3.08 10.47
CA SER A 121 -10.38 2.56 10.67
C SER A 121 -10.31 1.57 11.84
N MET A 122 -11.01 1.86 12.95
CA MET A 122 -11.14 0.96 14.10
C MET A 122 -11.83 -0.36 13.71
N ALA A 123 -12.95 -0.28 13.00
CA ALA A 123 -13.68 -1.46 12.54
C ALA A 123 -12.81 -2.32 11.60
N SER A 124 -12.08 -1.68 10.69
CA SER A 124 -11.14 -2.37 9.81
C SER A 124 -10.01 -3.05 10.57
N ALA A 125 -9.32 -2.33 11.46
CA ALA A 125 -8.22 -2.86 12.27
C ALA A 125 -8.67 -4.07 13.12
N LEU A 126 -9.82 -3.97 13.79
CA LEU A 126 -10.37 -5.08 14.57
C LEU A 126 -10.73 -6.28 13.68
N SER A 127 -11.26 -6.05 12.48
CA SER A 127 -11.63 -7.13 11.56
C SER A 127 -10.39 -7.95 11.16
N HIS A 128 -9.26 -7.29 10.88
CA HIS A 128 -7.98 -7.96 10.65
C HIS A 128 -7.49 -8.71 11.89
N TYR A 129 -7.56 -8.09 13.06
CA TYR A 129 -7.15 -8.70 14.33
C TYR A 129 -7.91 -10.00 14.62
N ILE A 130 -9.22 -10.02 14.39
CA ILE A 130 -10.07 -11.20 14.58
C ILE A 130 -9.72 -12.28 13.55
N ARG A 131 -9.53 -11.91 12.27
CA ARG A 131 -9.14 -12.88 11.22
C ARG A 131 -7.82 -13.57 11.55
N GLU A 132 -6.81 -12.81 11.93
CA GLU A 132 -5.48 -13.32 12.26
C GLU A 132 -5.51 -14.38 13.37
N ARG A 133 -6.46 -14.27 14.32
CA ARG A 133 -6.58 -15.15 15.50
C ARG A 133 -7.65 -16.22 15.37
N ARG A 134 -8.31 -16.32 14.21
CA ARG A 134 -9.31 -17.36 13.94
C ARG A 134 -8.67 -18.64 13.37
N ASN A 135 -7.42 -18.53 12.90
CA ASN A 135 -6.55 -19.64 12.52
C ASN A 135 -5.75 -20.15 13.72
#